data_AF-A0A0P0E5U1-F1
#
_entry.id   AF-A0A0P0E5U1-F1
#
_cell.length_a   1.000
_cell.length_b   1.000
_cell.length_c   1.000
_cell.angle_alpha   90.00
_cell.angle_beta   90.00
_cell.angle_gamma   90.00
#
_symmetry.space_group_name_H-M   'P 1'
#
loop_
_entity.id
_entity.type
_entity.pdbx_description
1 polymer ?
#
loop_
_entity_poly.entity_id
_entity_poly.type
_entity_poly.pdbx_seq_one_letter_code
_entity_poly.pdbx_strand_id
1 'polypeptide(L)'
;MRLRSAISSALAAALVGLALAPAASAATVPPVTIPEIPANGIIRLAGDDRYQTAVDASQLFAPGISVVFVASGQDFPDALSAAAAAAHLGGPLLLTKKDELPEVVGTELDRLQPQSIVVVGGEGVIGADVFDLLKTYSDKVDRVAGGTRYDTSLALVDFAFGDAENAYVASGKTFPDALAATGAAGALGAPVLLVDGTAAAPTDAAVAALKRHGVKKTYIAGGTGTVTAGIEDGLAAAGFTPDRRGGADRYATAVEVNRDAQGKPALAVFLAAGSTFPDALAGAAIAGGLGAPLYLSRTDCVTEGTAAAVTSIAAPARVVMGGEGTISDAAANLTVCAPPTPAPTPTPTVTPTPTPTATPTPAPTVVAPTTDGMCPDSHPIKGNINESRGTKIYHVPGSNSYSQTIPEECFSSAAEAEKAGYRAPLN
;
A
#
# COMPACT_ATOMS: atom_id res chain seq x y z
N MET A 1 -75.44 -40.91 -29.27
CA MET A 1 -74.24 -41.68 -28.88
C MET A 1 -73.22 -41.56 -30.00
N ARG A 2 -71.96 -41.30 -29.64
CA ARG A 2 -70.73 -41.17 -30.46
C ARG A 2 -70.25 -39.75 -30.81
N LEU A 3 -69.46 -39.25 -29.86
CA LEU A 3 -68.33 -38.32 -30.00
C LEU A 3 -67.50 -38.54 -31.27
N ARG A 4 -67.01 -37.45 -31.86
CA ARG A 4 -65.59 -37.33 -32.25
C ARG A 4 -65.07 -35.93 -31.92
N SER A 5 -64.04 -35.94 -31.08
CA SER A 5 -63.27 -34.81 -30.56
C SER A 5 -62.33 -34.26 -31.65
N ALA A 6 -62.26 -32.94 -31.79
CA ALA A 6 -61.19 -32.25 -32.49
C ALA A 6 -60.47 -31.35 -31.47
N ILE A 7 -59.28 -31.78 -31.07
CA ILE A 7 -58.36 -31.02 -30.22
C ILE A 7 -57.58 -30.10 -31.16
N SER A 8 -57.88 -28.81 -31.15
CA SER A 8 -57.02 -27.77 -31.74
C SER A 8 -55.95 -27.39 -30.72
N SER A 9 -54.71 -27.78 -30.98
CA SER A 9 -53.52 -27.33 -30.24
C SER A 9 -53.13 -25.93 -30.72
N ALA A 10 -53.54 -24.88 -29.99
CA ALA A 10 -53.00 -23.54 -30.17
C ALA A 10 -51.72 -23.39 -29.33
N LEU A 11 -50.56 -23.44 -29.99
CA LEU A 11 -49.27 -23.12 -29.40
C LEU A 11 -49.11 -21.58 -29.41
N ALA A 12 -49.42 -20.93 -28.29
CA ALA A 12 -49.12 -19.51 -28.11
C ALA A 12 -47.62 -19.36 -27.79
N ALA A 13 -46.85 -18.90 -28.76
CA ALA A 13 -45.48 -18.46 -28.55
C ALA A 13 -45.50 -17.14 -27.74
N ALA A 14 -45.22 -17.22 -26.45
CA ALA A 14 -44.95 -16.04 -25.64
C ALA A 14 -43.57 -15.47 -26.04
N LEU A 15 -43.56 -14.49 -26.93
CA LEU A 15 -42.41 -13.59 -27.08
C LEU A 15 -42.29 -12.77 -25.79
N VAL A 16 -41.42 -13.20 -24.88
CA VAL A 16 -40.90 -12.30 -23.85
C VAL A 16 -39.98 -11.32 -24.56
N GLY A 17 -40.50 -10.12 -24.84
CA GLY A 17 -39.69 -9.00 -25.28
C GLY A 17 -38.72 -8.64 -24.17
N LEU A 18 -37.47 -9.05 -24.32
CA LEU A 18 -36.36 -8.58 -23.49
C LEU A 18 -36.19 -7.09 -23.83
N ALA A 19 -36.78 -6.21 -23.02
CA ALA A 19 -36.48 -4.79 -23.09
C ALA A 19 -35.00 -4.63 -22.77
N LEU A 20 -34.18 -4.38 -23.78
CA LEU A 20 -32.83 -3.88 -23.57
C LEU A 20 -32.96 -2.58 -22.78
N ALA A 21 -32.49 -2.59 -21.53
CA ALA A 21 -32.21 -1.36 -20.83
C ALA A 21 -31.31 -0.51 -21.75
N PRO A 22 -31.60 0.79 -21.93
CA PRO A 22 -30.72 1.64 -22.71
C PRO A 22 -29.34 1.58 -22.05
N ALA A 23 -28.31 1.26 -22.83
CA ALA A 23 -26.93 1.41 -22.41
C ALA A 23 -26.80 2.82 -21.82
N ALA A 24 -26.37 2.89 -20.55
CA ALA A 24 -26.08 4.17 -19.91
C ALA A 24 -25.16 4.93 -20.86
N SER A 25 -25.66 6.04 -21.40
CA SER A 25 -24.85 6.98 -22.16
C SER A 25 -23.64 7.29 -21.30
N ALA A 26 -22.43 7.03 -21.79
CA ALA A 26 -21.21 7.43 -21.12
C ALA A 26 -21.37 8.89 -20.72
N ALA A 27 -21.49 9.14 -19.41
CA ALA A 27 -21.56 10.49 -18.90
C ALA A 27 -20.30 11.18 -19.39
N THR A 28 -20.45 12.20 -20.24
CA THR A 28 -19.33 13.03 -20.67
C THR A 28 -18.75 13.63 -19.40
N VAL A 29 -17.58 13.11 -18.98
CA VAL A 29 -16.82 13.61 -17.83
C VAL A 29 -16.76 15.14 -17.97
N PRO A 30 -17.29 15.92 -17.00
CA PRO A 30 -17.20 17.37 -17.09
C PRO A 30 -15.71 17.74 -17.21
N PRO A 31 -15.35 18.62 -18.15
CA PRO A 31 -13.96 18.86 -18.46
C PRO A 31 -13.25 19.47 -17.25
N VAL A 32 -12.26 18.74 -16.72
CA VAL A 32 -11.27 19.31 -15.80
C VAL A 32 -10.64 20.49 -16.53
N THR A 33 -10.81 21.69 -16.00
CA THR A 33 -10.29 22.90 -16.62
C THR A 33 -8.97 23.25 -15.97
N ILE A 34 -7.87 23.06 -16.71
CA ILE A 34 -6.56 23.54 -16.26
C ILE A 34 -6.62 25.08 -16.28
N PRO A 35 -6.24 25.77 -15.18
CA PRO A 35 -6.24 27.23 -15.14
C PRO A 35 -5.23 27.79 -16.15
N GLU A 36 -5.28 29.10 -16.35
CA GLU A 36 -4.26 29.78 -17.16
C GLU A 36 -2.87 29.40 -16.67
N ILE A 37 -2.06 28.84 -17.57
CA ILE A 37 -0.72 28.36 -17.25
C ILE A 37 0.18 29.59 -17.06
N PRO A 38 0.78 29.78 -15.86
CA PRO A 38 1.65 30.92 -15.63
C PRO A 38 2.89 30.87 -16.54
N ALA A 39 3.58 32.00 -16.71
CA ALA A 39 4.74 32.10 -17.61
C ALA A 39 5.89 31.12 -17.27
N ASN A 40 6.01 30.70 -16.00
CA ASN A 40 6.99 29.70 -15.57
C ASN A 40 6.51 28.25 -15.79
N GLY A 41 5.30 28.04 -16.31
CA GLY A 41 4.70 26.73 -16.56
C GLY A 41 4.26 25.97 -15.31
N ILE A 42 4.34 26.57 -14.11
CA ILE A 42 4.08 25.88 -12.84
C ILE A 42 2.73 26.31 -12.26
N ILE A 43 1.85 25.35 -12.01
CA ILE A 43 0.60 25.53 -11.29
C ILE A 43 0.77 24.84 -9.94
N ARG A 44 0.71 25.58 -8.83
CA ARG A 44 0.80 25.02 -7.49
C ARG A 44 -0.61 24.91 -6.88
N LEU A 45 -0.97 23.72 -6.43
CA LEU A 45 -2.22 23.45 -5.72
C LEU A 45 -1.87 23.13 -4.27
N ALA A 46 -2.11 24.08 -3.37
CA ALA A 46 -1.63 24.03 -2.00
C ALA A 46 -2.42 24.96 -1.09
N GLY A 47 -2.86 24.40 0.03
CA GLY A 47 -3.48 25.13 1.12
C GLY A 47 -2.71 25.02 2.43
N ASP A 48 -3.24 25.64 3.49
CA ASP A 48 -2.65 25.63 4.83
C ASP A 48 -2.53 24.21 5.42
N ASP A 49 -3.41 23.30 4.98
CA ASP A 49 -3.36 21.89 5.33
C ASP A 49 -3.84 20.99 4.18
N ARG A 50 -3.93 19.68 4.47
CA ARG A 50 -4.35 18.66 3.51
C ARG A 50 -5.79 18.82 3.02
N TYR A 51 -6.67 19.38 3.86
CA TYR A 51 -8.07 19.56 3.52
C TYR A 51 -8.22 20.76 2.60
N GLN A 52 -7.56 21.87 2.91
CA GLN A 52 -7.51 23.02 2.01
C GLN A 52 -6.80 22.68 0.69
N THR A 53 -5.71 21.91 0.71
CA THR A 53 -5.05 21.46 -0.53
C THR A 53 -5.98 20.63 -1.41
N ALA A 54 -6.81 19.76 -0.81
CA ALA A 54 -7.82 19.01 -1.57
C ALA A 54 -8.91 19.93 -2.17
N VAL A 55 -9.32 20.97 -1.43
CA VAL A 55 -10.26 22.02 -1.91
C VAL A 55 -9.65 22.84 -3.05
N ASP A 56 -8.38 23.23 -2.95
CA ASP A 56 -7.70 23.99 -4.00
C ASP A 56 -7.54 23.14 -5.26
N ALA A 57 -7.29 21.83 -5.08
CA ALA A 57 -7.24 20.88 -6.17
C ALA A 57 -8.62 20.70 -6.84
N SER A 58 -9.71 20.70 -6.07
CA SER A 58 -11.07 20.57 -6.62
C SER A 58 -11.57 21.83 -7.36
N GLN A 59 -10.90 22.98 -7.22
CA GLN A 59 -11.21 24.19 -8.02
C GLN A 59 -11.05 23.98 -9.53
N LEU A 60 -10.33 22.94 -9.96
CA LEU A 60 -10.22 22.56 -11.37
C LEU A 60 -11.52 21.98 -11.95
N PHE A 61 -12.48 21.65 -11.09
CA PHE A 61 -13.78 21.12 -11.45
C PHE A 61 -14.85 22.22 -11.38
N ALA A 62 -15.70 22.25 -12.40
CA ALA A 62 -16.83 23.15 -12.47
C ALA A 62 -17.96 22.71 -11.49
N PRO A 63 -18.78 23.66 -11.01
CA PRO A 63 -20.01 23.37 -10.29
C PRO A 63 -20.98 22.46 -11.08
N GLY A 64 -21.86 21.76 -10.37
CA GLY A 64 -22.83 20.83 -10.95
C GLY A 64 -22.22 19.47 -11.33
N ILE A 65 -21.16 19.05 -10.63
CA ILE A 65 -20.41 17.83 -10.95
C ILE A 65 -21.20 16.56 -10.64
N SER A 66 -21.00 15.50 -11.43
CA SER A 66 -21.72 14.23 -11.27
C SER A 66 -21.39 13.50 -9.97
N VAL A 67 -20.13 13.52 -9.53
CA VAL A 67 -19.70 12.80 -8.34
C VAL A 67 -18.55 13.50 -7.63
N VAL A 68 -18.58 13.49 -6.30
CA VAL A 68 -17.43 13.83 -5.44
C VAL A 68 -17.11 12.63 -4.57
N PHE A 69 -15.83 12.27 -4.47
CA PHE A 69 -15.36 11.27 -3.53
C PHE A 69 -14.88 11.95 -2.26
N VAL A 70 -15.25 11.41 -1.11
CA VAL A 70 -14.80 11.87 0.20
C VAL A 70 -14.13 10.71 0.92
N ALA A 71 -12.83 10.87 1.22
CA ALA A 71 -12.05 9.88 1.95
C ALA A 71 -11.45 10.49 3.23
N SER A 72 -10.91 9.64 4.12
CA SER A 72 -10.19 10.15 5.28
C SER A 72 -8.92 10.87 4.85
N GLY A 73 -8.70 12.06 5.40
CA GLY A 73 -7.41 12.73 5.31
C GLY A 73 -6.38 12.19 6.32
N GLN A 74 -6.77 11.29 7.23
CA GLN A 74 -5.94 10.86 8.37
C GLN A 74 -5.22 9.52 8.12
N ASP A 75 -5.73 8.68 7.22
CA ASP A 75 -5.10 7.45 6.72
C ASP A 75 -5.21 7.38 5.20
N PHE A 76 -4.27 6.71 4.54
CA PHE A 76 -4.07 6.77 3.09
C PHE A 76 -4.69 5.64 2.23
N PRO A 77 -4.82 4.37 2.68
CA PRO A 77 -5.11 3.26 1.76
C PRO A 77 -6.43 3.38 1.02
N ASP A 78 -7.49 3.76 1.74
CA ASP A 78 -8.82 3.95 1.19
C ASP A 78 -8.82 5.14 0.21
N ALA A 79 -8.11 6.22 0.55
CA ALA A 79 -7.99 7.40 -0.29
C ALA A 79 -7.19 7.15 -1.59
N LEU A 80 -6.19 6.28 -1.58
CA LEU A 80 -5.45 5.90 -2.81
C LEU A 80 -6.36 5.19 -3.81
N SER A 81 -7.14 4.23 -3.33
CA SER A 81 -8.12 3.52 -4.18
C SER A 81 -9.23 4.49 -4.62
N ALA A 82 -9.67 5.39 -3.72
CA ALA A 82 -10.66 6.41 -4.04
C ALA A 82 -10.17 7.35 -5.14
N ALA A 83 -8.89 7.74 -5.14
CA ALA A 83 -8.33 8.62 -6.16
C ALA A 83 -8.43 8.02 -7.57
N ALA A 84 -8.18 6.70 -7.72
CA ALA A 84 -8.34 6.01 -8.99
C ALA A 84 -9.82 5.91 -9.43
N ALA A 85 -10.72 5.63 -8.50
CA ALA A 85 -12.16 5.61 -8.77
C ALA A 85 -12.70 7.00 -9.15
N ALA A 86 -12.29 8.03 -8.43
CA ALA A 86 -12.60 9.44 -8.68
C ALA A 86 -12.11 9.88 -10.05
N ALA A 87 -10.85 9.55 -10.40
CA ALA A 87 -10.28 9.78 -11.71
C ALA A 87 -11.13 9.16 -12.82
N HIS A 88 -11.53 7.90 -12.66
CA HIS A 88 -12.32 7.18 -13.67
C HIS A 88 -13.73 7.75 -13.86
N LEU A 89 -14.39 8.15 -12.77
CA LEU A 89 -15.74 8.74 -12.82
C LEU A 89 -15.74 10.26 -13.04
N GLY A 90 -14.57 10.88 -13.20
CA GLY A 90 -14.45 12.31 -13.48
C GLY A 90 -14.79 13.22 -12.30
N GLY A 91 -14.58 12.76 -11.06
CA GLY A 91 -14.83 13.51 -9.83
C GLY A 91 -13.56 13.92 -9.08
N PRO A 92 -13.61 14.97 -8.24
CA PRO A 92 -12.53 15.27 -7.31
C PRO A 92 -12.52 14.28 -6.12
N LEU A 93 -11.37 14.21 -5.47
CA LEU A 93 -11.21 13.58 -4.17
C LEU A 93 -11.02 14.66 -3.09
N LEU A 94 -12.03 14.83 -2.24
CA LEU A 94 -11.95 15.65 -1.04
C LEU A 94 -11.60 14.78 0.17
N LEU A 95 -11.05 15.43 1.20
CA LEU A 95 -10.59 14.78 2.42
C LEU A 95 -11.44 15.25 3.61
N THR A 96 -11.69 14.37 4.57
CA THR A 96 -12.36 14.70 5.84
C THR A 96 -11.64 14.11 7.04
N LYS A 97 -11.93 14.61 8.25
CA LYS A 97 -11.56 13.91 9.49
C LYS A 97 -12.62 12.84 9.79
N LYS A 98 -12.32 11.91 10.70
CA LYS A 98 -13.23 10.84 11.11
C LYS A 98 -14.57 11.38 11.62
N ASP A 99 -14.55 12.31 12.57
CA ASP A 99 -15.73 12.74 13.32
C ASP A 99 -16.08 14.23 13.06
N GLU A 100 -15.44 14.85 12.06
CA GLU A 100 -15.62 16.27 11.75
C GLU A 100 -15.39 16.50 10.24
N LEU A 101 -16.37 17.14 9.58
CA LEU A 101 -16.18 17.68 8.24
C LEU A 101 -15.54 19.07 8.36
N PRO A 102 -14.31 19.30 7.86
CA PRO A 102 -13.71 20.62 7.90
C PRO A 102 -14.58 21.64 7.16
N GLU A 103 -14.72 22.85 7.70
CA GLU A 103 -15.58 23.90 7.13
C GLU A 103 -15.23 24.24 5.68
N VAL A 104 -13.94 24.24 5.34
CA VAL A 104 -13.44 24.48 3.98
C VAL A 104 -13.94 23.42 2.99
N VAL A 105 -14.10 22.17 3.45
CA VAL A 105 -14.61 21.06 2.63
C VAL A 105 -16.12 21.18 2.46
N GLY A 106 -16.85 21.56 3.51
CA GLY A 106 -18.29 21.85 3.42
C GLY A 106 -18.59 22.98 2.44
N THR A 107 -17.84 24.09 2.55
CA THR A 107 -17.95 25.23 1.62
C THR A 107 -17.68 24.82 0.17
N GLU A 108 -16.70 23.94 -0.03
CA GLU A 108 -16.37 23.46 -1.36
C GLU A 108 -17.43 22.51 -1.93
N LEU A 109 -18.07 21.69 -1.10
CA LEU A 109 -19.21 20.87 -1.52
C LEU A 109 -20.40 21.74 -1.95
N ASP A 110 -20.67 22.85 -1.26
CA ASP A 110 -21.68 23.83 -1.68
C ASP A 110 -21.34 24.45 -3.04
N ARG A 111 -20.05 24.76 -3.29
CA ARG A 111 -19.60 25.29 -4.59
C ARG A 111 -19.71 24.24 -5.69
N LEU A 112 -19.30 23.01 -5.44
CA LEU A 112 -19.28 21.92 -6.42
C LEU A 112 -20.68 21.45 -6.79
N GLN A 113 -21.67 21.58 -5.89
CA GLN A 113 -23.05 21.13 -6.08
C GLN A 113 -23.14 19.69 -6.64
N PRO A 114 -22.58 18.69 -5.92
CA PRO A 114 -22.46 17.34 -6.46
C PRO A 114 -23.80 16.63 -6.60
N GLN A 115 -24.03 15.99 -7.76
CA GLN A 115 -25.19 15.12 -7.97
C GLN A 115 -25.12 13.84 -7.12
N SER A 116 -23.92 13.42 -6.75
CA SER A 116 -23.70 12.32 -5.81
C SER A 116 -22.41 12.49 -5.02
N ILE A 117 -22.40 11.96 -3.80
CA ILE A 117 -21.20 11.89 -2.94
C ILE A 117 -20.92 10.43 -2.62
N VAL A 118 -19.67 10.02 -2.81
CA VAL A 118 -19.19 8.68 -2.46
C VAL A 118 -18.26 8.78 -1.26
N VAL A 119 -18.72 8.30 -0.11
CA VAL A 119 -17.95 8.23 1.12
C VAL A 119 -17.15 6.94 1.13
N VAL A 120 -15.83 7.05 1.16
CA VAL A 120 -14.91 5.90 1.09
C VAL A 120 -14.37 5.55 2.46
N GLY A 121 -14.57 4.29 2.84
CA GLY A 121 -14.18 3.73 4.12
C GLY A 121 -15.38 3.49 5.04
N GLY A 122 -15.22 2.56 5.98
CA GLY A 122 -16.28 2.21 6.95
C GLY A 122 -16.54 3.32 7.97
N GLU A 123 -17.56 3.13 8.83
CA GLU A 123 -17.87 4.07 9.93
C GLU A 123 -16.71 4.27 10.91
N GLY A 124 -15.82 3.27 11.02
CA GLY A 124 -14.57 3.37 11.77
C GLY A 124 -13.62 4.44 11.22
N VAL A 125 -13.69 4.76 9.92
CA VAL A 125 -12.80 5.68 9.20
C VAL A 125 -13.45 7.05 8.97
N ILE A 126 -14.73 7.07 8.58
CA ILE A 126 -15.56 8.28 8.46
C ILE A 126 -16.87 8.02 9.20
N GLY A 127 -17.05 8.68 10.34
CA GLY A 127 -18.14 8.46 11.28
C GLY A 127 -19.53 8.72 10.70
N ALA A 128 -20.55 8.23 11.40
CA ALA A 128 -21.95 8.38 11.00
C ALA A 128 -22.37 9.85 10.92
N ASP A 129 -21.93 10.69 11.86
CA ASP A 129 -22.27 12.12 11.88
C ASP A 129 -21.73 12.87 10.65
N VAL A 130 -20.50 12.58 10.23
CA VAL A 130 -19.94 13.15 8.99
C VAL A 130 -20.71 12.64 7.77
N PHE A 131 -21.07 11.36 7.73
CA PHE A 131 -21.85 10.79 6.64
C PHE A 131 -23.26 11.41 6.54
N ASP A 132 -23.92 11.62 7.68
CA ASP A 132 -25.23 12.26 7.74
C ASP A 132 -25.16 13.73 7.38
N LEU A 133 -24.10 14.44 7.77
CA LEU A 133 -23.84 15.80 7.33
C LEU A 133 -23.63 15.87 5.81
N LEU A 134 -22.92 14.92 5.20
CA LEU A 134 -22.72 14.91 3.74
C LEU A 134 -24.03 14.82 2.95
N LYS A 135 -25.11 14.26 3.53
CA LYS A 135 -26.45 14.22 2.91
C LYS A 135 -27.10 15.60 2.78
N THR A 136 -26.59 16.64 3.45
CA THR A 136 -27.08 18.00 3.25
C THR A 136 -26.56 18.62 1.95
N TYR A 137 -25.51 18.06 1.35
CA TYR A 137 -24.88 18.56 0.12
C TYR A 137 -25.31 17.80 -1.14
N SER A 138 -25.92 16.62 -0.99
CA SER A 138 -26.41 15.81 -2.10
C SER A 138 -27.49 14.83 -1.64
N ASP A 139 -28.53 14.65 -2.45
CA ASP A 139 -29.59 13.66 -2.18
C ASP A 139 -29.10 12.21 -2.34
N LYS A 140 -27.97 12.00 -3.03
CA LYS A 140 -27.38 10.69 -3.25
C LYS A 140 -26.01 10.59 -2.58
N VAL A 141 -25.99 9.96 -1.40
CA VAL A 141 -24.75 9.69 -0.65
C VAL A 141 -24.59 8.18 -0.46
N ASP A 142 -23.59 7.60 -1.13
CA ASP A 142 -23.26 6.18 -1.04
C ASP A 142 -22.00 5.98 -0.19
N ARG A 143 -21.96 4.91 0.61
CA ARG A 143 -20.74 4.48 1.29
C ARG A 143 -20.14 3.27 0.60
N VAL A 144 -18.87 3.35 0.23
CA VAL A 144 -18.10 2.24 -0.34
C VAL A 144 -17.00 1.86 0.65
N ALA A 145 -17.09 0.65 1.20
CA ALA A 145 -16.18 0.19 2.26
C ALA A 145 -16.09 -1.35 2.27
N GLY A 146 -14.96 -1.85 2.76
CA GLY A 146 -14.78 -3.26 3.10
C GLY A 146 -14.25 -3.45 4.53
N GLY A 147 -14.08 -4.71 4.94
CA GLY A 147 -13.55 -5.04 6.27
C GLY A 147 -12.07 -4.68 6.46
N THR A 148 -11.33 -4.58 5.37
CA THR A 148 -9.93 -4.16 5.31
C THR A 148 -9.70 -3.16 4.18
N ARG A 149 -8.52 -2.52 4.16
CA ARG A 149 -8.10 -1.65 3.04
C ARG A 149 -8.12 -2.35 1.67
N TYR A 150 -7.90 -3.66 1.65
CA TYR A 150 -7.93 -4.46 0.42
C TYR A 150 -9.36 -4.72 -0.02
N ASP A 151 -10.26 -4.99 0.94
CA ASP A 151 -11.69 -5.14 0.66
C ASP A 151 -12.33 -3.82 0.21
N THR A 152 -11.95 -2.68 0.80
CA THR A 152 -12.37 -1.35 0.34
C THR A 152 -11.85 -1.08 -1.09
N SER A 153 -10.60 -1.45 -1.38
CA SER A 153 -10.05 -1.33 -2.73
C SER A 153 -10.85 -2.17 -3.75
N LEU A 154 -11.17 -3.42 -3.42
CA LEU A 154 -12.02 -4.29 -4.26
C LEU A 154 -13.41 -3.69 -4.46
N ALA A 155 -14.04 -3.20 -3.39
CA ALA A 155 -15.37 -2.58 -3.46
C ALA A 155 -15.37 -1.31 -4.33
N LEU A 156 -14.30 -0.53 -4.33
CA LEU A 156 -14.15 0.64 -5.20
C LEU A 156 -13.94 0.24 -6.66
N VAL A 157 -13.20 -0.83 -6.93
CA VAL A 157 -13.06 -1.38 -8.27
C VAL A 157 -14.44 -1.80 -8.80
N ASP A 158 -15.20 -2.57 -8.01
CA ASP A 158 -16.56 -2.99 -8.35
C ASP A 158 -17.53 -1.82 -8.53
N PHE A 159 -17.38 -0.76 -7.73
CA PHE A 159 -18.26 0.41 -7.77
C PHE A 159 -18.01 1.28 -9.01
N ALA A 160 -16.75 1.55 -9.34
CA ALA A 160 -16.40 2.55 -10.34
C ALA A 160 -16.15 1.98 -11.73
N PHE A 161 -15.68 0.73 -11.85
CA PHE A 161 -15.16 0.22 -13.12
C PHE A 161 -16.09 -0.83 -13.74
N GLY A 162 -16.29 -0.72 -15.06
CA GLY A 162 -16.84 -1.80 -15.89
C GLY A 162 -15.76 -2.79 -16.31
N ASP A 163 -15.79 -3.21 -17.58
CA ASP A 163 -14.69 -3.99 -18.15
C ASP A 163 -13.44 -3.12 -18.34
N ALA A 164 -12.28 -3.63 -17.92
CA ALA A 164 -10.98 -3.00 -18.08
C ALA A 164 -9.93 -4.04 -18.52
N GLU A 165 -9.25 -3.81 -19.64
CA GLU A 165 -8.23 -4.76 -20.12
C GLU A 165 -6.98 -4.80 -19.23
N ASN A 166 -6.70 -3.69 -18.54
CA ASN A 166 -5.52 -3.49 -17.71
C ASN A 166 -5.93 -3.20 -16.27
N ALA A 167 -5.10 -3.59 -15.31
CA ALA A 167 -5.18 -3.13 -13.92
C ALA A 167 -3.78 -2.85 -13.37
N TYR A 168 -3.66 -1.88 -12.46
CA TYR A 168 -2.47 -1.70 -11.65
C TYR A 168 -2.64 -2.44 -10.32
N VAL A 169 -1.58 -3.13 -9.89
CA VAL A 169 -1.52 -3.83 -8.60
C VAL A 169 -0.42 -3.19 -7.79
N ALA A 170 -0.77 -2.66 -6.61
CA ALA A 170 0.16 -1.99 -5.72
C ALA A 170 -0.02 -2.45 -4.28
N SER A 171 1.02 -2.24 -3.46
CA SER A 171 0.95 -2.58 -2.04
C SER A 171 0.02 -1.63 -1.29
N GLY A 172 -0.95 -2.14 -0.53
CA GLY A 172 -1.72 -1.34 0.41
C GLY A 172 -0.96 -1.01 1.71
N LYS A 173 0.28 -1.49 1.88
CA LYS A 173 1.13 -1.22 3.06
C LYS A 173 1.95 0.06 2.94
N THR A 174 2.15 0.55 1.72
CA THR A 174 2.95 1.76 1.43
C THR A 174 2.27 2.57 0.34
N PHE A 175 2.31 3.90 0.42
CA PHE A 175 1.59 4.77 -0.51
C PHE A 175 2.29 5.12 -1.85
N PRO A 176 3.64 5.27 -1.94
CA PRO A 176 4.23 5.99 -3.08
C PRO A 176 3.97 5.33 -4.45
N ASP A 177 4.04 4.00 -4.50
CA ASP A 177 3.90 3.25 -5.75
C ASP A 177 2.46 3.30 -6.27
N ALA A 178 1.47 3.11 -5.39
CA ALA A 178 0.05 3.24 -5.70
C ALA A 178 -0.32 4.67 -6.13
N LEU A 179 0.23 5.68 -5.44
CA LEU A 179 0.02 7.09 -5.76
C LEU A 179 0.51 7.45 -7.17
N ALA A 180 1.72 7.02 -7.52
CA ALA A 180 2.29 7.24 -8.85
C ALA A 180 1.52 6.47 -9.94
N ALA A 181 0.89 5.34 -9.60
CA ALA A 181 0.12 4.53 -10.52
C ALA A 181 -1.22 5.18 -10.93
N THR A 182 -1.83 6.03 -10.10
CA THR A 182 -3.15 6.60 -10.39
C THR A 182 -3.21 7.37 -11.71
N GLY A 183 -2.19 8.19 -12.02
CA GLY A 183 -2.10 8.93 -13.28
C GLY A 183 -2.03 8.00 -14.50
N ALA A 184 -1.14 7.01 -14.43
CA ALA A 184 -0.95 6.01 -15.48
C ALA A 184 -2.17 5.09 -15.65
N ALA A 185 -2.85 4.75 -14.54
CA ALA A 185 -4.06 3.96 -14.53
C ALA A 185 -5.22 4.71 -15.20
N GLY A 186 -5.38 6.01 -14.89
CA GLY A 186 -6.37 6.87 -15.54
C GLY A 186 -6.19 6.97 -17.06
N ALA A 187 -4.94 7.06 -17.54
CA ALA A 187 -4.64 7.06 -18.98
C ALA A 187 -5.05 5.77 -19.72
N LEU A 188 -5.21 4.67 -18.98
CA LEU A 188 -5.64 3.37 -19.51
C LEU A 188 -7.10 3.02 -19.17
N GLY A 189 -7.80 3.89 -18.43
CA GLY A 189 -9.11 3.56 -17.83
C GLY A 189 -9.05 2.36 -16.89
N ALA A 190 -7.88 2.11 -16.28
CA ALA A 190 -7.60 0.93 -15.48
C ALA A 190 -7.83 1.19 -13.98
N PRO A 191 -8.29 0.20 -13.21
CA PRO A 191 -8.30 0.29 -11.76
C PRO A 191 -6.89 0.21 -11.16
N VAL A 192 -6.73 0.81 -9.97
CA VAL A 192 -5.59 0.56 -9.07
C VAL A 192 -6.09 -0.33 -7.93
N LEU A 193 -5.67 -1.59 -7.92
CA LEU A 193 -6.02 -2.58 -6.92
C LEU A 193 -4.92 -2.70 -5.86
N LEU A 194 -5.30 -2.53 -4.60
CA LEU A 194 -4.40 -2.72 -3.46
C LEU A 194 -4.37 -4.17 -3.00
N VAL A 195 -3.17 -4.69 -2.78
CA VAL A 195 -2.92 -6.03 -2.22
C VAL A 195 -2.06 -5.95 -0.97
N ASP A 196 -2.08 -6.99 -0.12
CA ASP A 196 -1.01 -7.16 0.86
C ASP A 196 0.26 -7.51 0.10
N GLY A 197 1.06 -6.50 -0.22
CA GLY A 197 2.24 -6.65 -1.04
C GLY A 197 3.34 -7.54 -0.44
N THR A 198 3.24 -7.90 0.85
CA THR A 198 4.19 -8.83 1.50
C THR A 198 3.66 -10.26 1.58
N ALA A 199 2.43 -10.51 1.15
CA ALA A 199 1.85 -11.85 1.10
C ALA A 199 2.59 -12.73 0.09
N ALA A 200 2.46 -14.05 0.25
CA ALA A 200 3.09 -15.01 -0.64
C ALA A 200 2.39 -15.15 -2.02
N ALA A 201 1.15 -14.66 -2.14
CA ALA A 201 0.31 -14.80 -3.34
C ALA A 201 -0.81 -13.73 -3.30
N PRO A 202 -1.46 -13.39 -4.44
CA PRO A 202 -2.68 -12.58 -4.41
C PRO A 202 -3.81 -13.38 -3.75
N THR A 203 -4.77 -12.69 -3.16
CA THR A 203 -5.96 -13.36 -2.59
C THR A 203 -6.89 -13.84 -3.71
N ASP A 204 -7.68 -14.88 -3.44
CA ASP A 204 -8.71 -15.36 -4.37
C ASP A 204 -9.71 -14.25 -4.73
N ALA A 205 -10.04 -13.38 -3.77
CA ALA A 205 -10.90 -12.22 -3.99
C ALA A 205 -10.29 -11.22 -4.99
N ALA A 206 -8.99 -10.94 -4.88
CA ALA A 206 -8.29 -10.08 -5.84
C ALA A 206 -8.28 -10.67 -7.25
N VAL A 207 -7.96 -11.97 -7.36
CA VAL A 207 -7.98 -12.67 -8.64
C VAL A 207 -9.39 -12.70 -9.25
N ALA A 208 -10.42 -12.95 -8.43
CA ALA A 208 -11.80 -12.98 -8.87
C ALA A 208 -12.29 -11.61 -9.36
N ALA A 209 -11.94 -10.53 -8.66
CA ALA A 209 -12.28 -9.18 -9.10
C ALA A 209 -11.62 -8.84 -10.43
N LEU A 210 -10.31 -9.08 -10.59
CA LEU A 210 -9.62 -8.85 -11.86
C LEU A 210 -10.26 -9.64 -13.02
N LYS A 211 -10.65 -10.90 -12.80
CA LYS A 211 -11.37 -11.71 -13.82
C LYS A 211 -12.75 -11.15 -14.13
N ARG A 212 -13.49 -10.71 -13.11
CA ARG A 212 -14.84 -10.15 -13.24
C ARG A 212 -14.84 -8.91 -14.13
N HIS A 213 -13.83 -8.06 -14.00
CA HIS A 213 -13.65 -6.86 -14.81
C HIS A 213 -12.90 -7.12 -16.14
N GLY A 214 -12.72 -8.38 -16.54
CA GLY A 214 -12.11 -8.70 -17.84
C GLY A 214 -10.64 -8.35 -17.96
N VAL A 215 -9.92 -8.15 -16.84
CA VAL A 215 -8.50 -7.80 -16.84
C VAL A 215 -7.68 -8.93 -17.45
N LYS A 216 -6.76 -8.56 -18.34
CA LYS A 216 -5.79 -9.47 -18.97
C LYS A 216 -4.37 -9.15 -18.56
N LYS A 217 -4.03 -7.86 -18.51
CA LYS A 217 -2.68 -7.39 -18.17
C LYS A 217 -2.69 -6.70 -16.81
N THR A 218 -1.71 -7.05 -15.98
CA THR A 218 -1.56 -6.44 -14.65
C THR A 218 -0.21 -5.73 -14.55
N TYR A 219 -0.22 -4.42 -14.30
CA TYR A 219 0.99 -3.66 -14.03
C TYR A 219 1.28 -3.69 -12.54
N ILE A 220 2.39 -4.31 -12.13
CA ILE A 220 2.77 -4.34 -10.71
C ILE A 220 3.56 -3.07 -10.42
N ALA A 221 2.95 -2.11 -9.73
CA ALA A 221 3.61 -0.88 -9.30
C ALA A 221 4.39 -1.14 -8.02
N GLY A 222 5.71 -1.25 -8.16
CA GLY A 222 6.62 -1.55 -7.06
C GLY A 222 7.61 -2.69 -7.35
N GLY A 223 8.76 -2.61 -6.69
CA GLY A 223 9.75 -3.69 -6.67
C GLY A 223 9.30 -4.87 -5.81
N THR A 224 10.10 -5.94 -5.78
CA THR A 224 9.80 -7.15 -4.99
C THR A 224 9.76 -6.92 -3.48
N GLY A 225 10.36 -5.82 -3.00
CA GLY A 225 10.28 -5.41 -1.60
C GLY A 225 8.95 -4.77 -1.18
N THR A 226 8.15 -4.27 -2.13
CA THR A 226 6.82 -3.68 -1.85
C THR A 226 5.69 -4.59 -2.32
N VAL A 227 5.86 -5.30 -3.43
CA VAL A 227 4.97 -6.34 -3.94
C VAL A 227 5.79 -7.59 -4.28
N THR A 228 5.66 -8.67 -3.51
CA THR A 228 6.50 -9.88 -3.63
C THR A 228 6.47 -10.50 -5.03
N ALA A 229 7.49 -11.31 -5.33
CA ALA A 229 7.49 -12.15 -6.54
C ALA A 229 6.36 -13.18 -6.51
N GLY A 230 5.98 -13.69 -5.33
CA GLY A 230 4.87 -14.63 -5.20
C GLY A 230 3.51 -14.05 -5.62
N ILE A 231 3.30 -12.73 -5.45
CA ILE A 231 2.12 -12.06 -5.99
C ILE A 231 2.14 -12.05 -7.52
N GLU A 232 3.28 -11.75 -8.12
CA GLU A 232 3.47 -11.76 -9.58
C GLU A 232 3.25 -13.16 -10.16
N ASP A 233 3.89 -14.17 -9.58
CA ASP A 233 3.74 -15.57 -10.00
C ASP A 233 2.29 -16.04 -9.85
N GLY A 234 1.61 -15.64 -8.75
CA GLY A 234 0.20 -15.96 -8.53
C GLY A 234 -0.73 -15.31 -9.54
N LEU A 235 -0.45 -14.07 -9.97
CA LEU A 235 -1.19 -13.41 -11.05
C LEU A 235 -0.97 -14.12 -12.39
N ALA A 236 0.27 -14.50 -12.72
CA ALA A 236 0.57 -15.26 -13.92
C ALA A 236 -0.15 -16.63 -13.93
N ALA A 237 -0.08 -17.36 -12.81
CA ALA A 237 -0.76 -18.65 -12.66
C ALA A 237 -2.29 -18.53 -12.76
N ALA A 238 -2.86 -17.39 -12.36
CA ALA A 238 -4.28 -17.11 -12.50
C ALA A 238 -4.72 -16.77 -13.94
N GLY A 239 -3.76 -16.61 -14.87
CA GLY A 239 -4.00 -16.35 -16.30
C GLY A 239 -3.82 -14.89 -16.74
N PHE A 240 -3.28 -14.03 -15.88
CA PHE A 240 -2.95 -12.65 -16.25
C PHE A 240 -1.55 -12.54 -16.84
N THR A 241 -1.25 -11.42 -17.49
CA THR A 241 0.10 -11.07 -17.95
C THR A 241 0.67 -9.99 -17.03
N PRO A 242 1.41 -10.36 -15.96
CA PRO A 242 2.04 -9.36 -15.10
C PRO A 242 3.22 -8.67 -15.78
N ASP A 243 3.33 -7.36 -15.55
CA ASP A 243 4.39 -6.48 -16.02
C ASP A 243 4.83 -5.60 -14.85
N ARG A 244 5.97 -5.96 -14.23
CA ARG A 244 6.48 -5.25 -13.07
C ARG A 244 7.13 -3.92 -13.44
N ARG A 245 6.66 -2.86 -12.80
CA ARG A 245 7.16 -1.49 -12.90
C ARG A 245 7.69 -1.07 -11.53
N GLY A 246 8.93 -1.42 -11.25
CA GLY A 246 9.60 -1.13 -9.98
C GLY A 246 11.01 -0.60 -10.18
N GLY A 247 11.39 0.41 -9.41
CA GLY A 247 12.72 1.00 -9.39
C GLY A 247 13.46 0.75 -8.08
N ALA A 248 14.68 1.29 -7.98
CA ALA A 248 15.53 1.17 -6.79
C ALA A 248 14.95 1.87 -5.55
N ASP A 249 14.13 2.90 -5.76
CA ASP A 249 13.40 3.63 -4.74
C ASP A 249 12.04 4.11 -5.29
N ARG A 250 11.26 4.79 -4.44
CA ARG A 250 9.92 5.31 -4.82
C ARG A 250 9.95 6.28 -6.00
N TYR A 251 11.05 7.02 -6.18
CA TYR A 251 11.17 7.99 -7.26
C TYR A 251 11.44 7.28 -8.58
N ALA A 252 12.36 6.31 -8.57
CA ALA A 252 12.61 5.44 -9.71
C ALA A 252 11.38 4.58 -10.07
N THR A 253 10.64 4.06 -9.09
CA THR A 253 9.37 3.36 -9.34
C THR A 253 8.35 4.26 -10.01
N ALA A 254 8.19 5.51 -9.56
CA ALA A 254 7.28 6.46 -10.21
C ALA A 254 7.66 6.72 -11.68
N VAL A 255 8.96 6.73 -12.00
CA VAL A 255 9.44 6.82 -13.39
C VAL A 255 9.06 5.59 -14.22
N GLU A 256 9.26 4.37 -13.69
CA GLU A 256 8.91 3.13 -14.40
C GLU A 256 7.40 2.95 -14.59
N VAL A 257 6.61 3.32 -13.58
CA VAL A 257 5.14 3.26 -13.62
C VAL A 257 4.59 4.21 -14.70
N ASN A 258 5.18 5.40 -14.84
CA ASN A 258 4.77 6.40 -15.82
C ASN A 258 5.56 6.34 -17.14
N ARG A 259 6.35 5.27 -17.37
CA ARG A 259 7.22 5.15 -18.55
C ARG A 259 6.45 5.29 -19.86
N ASP A 260 5.22 4.79 -19.90
CA ASP A 260 4.39 4.80 -21.11
C ASP A 260 3.89 6.21 -21.47
N ALA A 261 4.03 7.19 -20.57
CA ALA A 261 3.78 8.61 -20.83
C ALA A 261 5.01 9.35 -21.39
N GLN A 262 6.22 8.78 -21.28
CA GLN A 262 7.44 9.44 -21.77
C GLN A 262 7.44 9.58 -23.29
N GLY A 263 7.85 10.75 -23.79
CA GLY A 263 7.87 11.06 -25.22
C GLY A 263 6.49 11.21 -25.88
N LYS A 264 5.40 11.20 -25.09
CA LYS A 264 4.05 11.51 -25.56
C LYS A 264 3.65 12.90 -25.08
N PRO A 265 2.97 13.70 -25.93
CA PRO A 265 2.46 14.99 -25.50
C PRO A 265 1.39 14.81 -24.43
N ALA A 266 1.49 15.58 -23.35
CA ALA A 266 0.47 15.71 -22.32
C ALA A 266 0.23 17.20 -22.04
N LEU A 267 -0.99 17.57 -21.64
CA LEU A 267 -1.30 18.96 -21.25
C LEU A 267 -0.66 19.34 -19.91
N ALA A 268 -0.47 18.36 -19.04
CA ALA A 268 0.14 18.57 -17.74
C ALA A 268 0.97 17.36 -17.32
N VAL A 269 1.90 17.61 -16.41
CA VAL A 269 2.61 16.59 -15.62
C VAL A 269 2.48 16.95 -14.14
N PHE A 270 2.20 15.95 -13.31
CA PHE A 270 1.99 16.16 -11.87
C PHE A 270 3.26 15.83 -11.11
N LEU A 271 3.56 16.65 -10.10
CA LEU A 271 4.66 16.45 -9.16
C LEU A 271 4.09 16.45 -7.74
N ALA A 272 4.33 15.35 -7.03
CA ALA A 272 3.91 15.17 -5.65
C ALA A 272 5.09 14.82 -4.74
N ALA A 273 4.96 15.04 -3.44
CA ALA A 273 5.99 14.64 -2.50
C ALA A 273 6.06 13.12 -2.39
N GLY A 274 7.27 12.57 -2.45
CA GLY A 274 7.48 11.15 -2.18
C GLY A 274 7.56 10.82 -0.69
N SER A 275 7.73 11.82 0.18
CA SER A 275 7.92 11.63 1.63
C SER A 275 6.62 11.66 2.44
N THR A 276 5.55 12.27 1.90
CA THR A 276 4.24 12.40 2.52
C THR A 276 3.14 12.23 1.47
N PHE A 277 1.92 11.89 1.89
CA PHE A 277 0.82 11.50 1.00
C PHE A 277 -0.36 12.49 0.87
N PRO A 278 -0.76 13.28 1.90
CA PRO A 278 -2.08 13.91 1.90
C PRO A 278 -2.33 14.84 0.70
N ASP A 279 -1.40 15.75 0.42
CA ASP A 279 -1.49 16.72 -0.69
C ASP A 279 -1.55 16.01 -2.04
N ALA A 280 -0.91 14.85 -2.14
CA ALA A 280 -0.80 14.11 -3.38
C ALA A 280 -2.08 13.35 -3.75
N LEU A 281 -2.92 12.98 -2.79
CA LEU A 281 -4.13 12.17 -3.02
C LEU A 281 -5.14 12.88 -3.94
N ALA A 282 -5.46 14.14 -3.62
CA ALA A 282 -6.35 14.94 -4.45
C ALA A 282 -5.77 15.18 -5.85
N GLY A 283 -4.46 15.43 -5.92
CA GLY A 283 -3.74 15.58 -7.19
C GLY A 283 -3.73 14.31 -8.04
N ALA A 284 -3.69 13.14 -7.41
CA ALA A 284 -3.72 11.86 -8.11
C ALA A 284 -5.05 11.59 -8.82
N ALA A 285 -6.17 11.99 -8.22
CA ALA A 285 -7.49 11.92 -8.87
C ALA A 285 -7.54 12.79 -10.13
N ILE A 286 -6.99 14.00 -10.05
CA ILE A 286 -6.91 14.94 -11.19
C ILE A 286 -5.97 14.40 -12.26
N ALA A 287 -4.77 13.95 -11.87
CA ALA A 287 -3.79 13.37 -12.79
C ALA A 287 -4.39 12.19 -13.55
N GLY A 288 -5.06 11.28 -12.84
CA GLY A 288 -5.76 10.14 -13.45
C GLY A 288 -6.89 10.59 -14.38
N GLY A 289 -7.75 11.53 -13.96
CA GLY A 289 -8.85 12.03 -14.80
C GLY A 289 -8.38 12.72 -16.09
N LEU A 290 -7.19 13.32 -16.07
CA LEU A 290 -6.53 13.90 -17.24
C LEU A 290 -5.70 12.89 -18.05
N GLY A 291 -5.52 11.66 -17.56
CA GLY A 291 -4.55 10.70 -18.11
C GLY A 291 -3.10 11.24 -18.06
N ALA A 292 -2.82 12.14 -17.13
CA ALA A 292 -1.52 12.79 -16.97
C ALA A 292 -0.60 11.98 -16.02
N PRO A 293 0.70 11.89 -16.31
CA PRO A 293 1.63 11.18 -15.44
C PRO A 293 1.86 11.93 -14.13
N LEU A 294 1.99 11.17 -13.04
CA LEU A 294 2.29 11.68 -11.70
C LEU A 294 3.65 11.16 -11.24
N TYR A 295 4.61 12.07 -11.07
CA TYR A 295 5.95 11.77 -10.58
C TYR A 295 6.12 12.22 -9.13
N LEU A 296 7.10 11.61 -8.46
CA LEU A 296 7.44 11.92 -7.08
C LEU A 296 8.71 12.78 -7.00
N SER A 297 8.71 13.70 -6.05
CA SER A 297 9.81 14.61 -5.72
C SER A 297 10.27 14.45 -4.28
N ARG A 298 11.53 14.79 -3.99
CA ARG A 298 11.93 15.16 -2.63
C ARG A 298 11.49 16.59 -2.38
N THR A 299 11.57 17.03 -1.12
CA THR A 299 11.18 18.39 -0.74
C THR A 299 11.99 19.44 -1.49
N ASP A 300 13.32 19.32 -1.51
CA ASP A 300 14.18 20.38 -2.04
C ASP A 300 14.71 20.15 -3.47
N CYS A 301 14.52 18.95 -4.01
CA CYS A 301 15.06 18.55 -5.31
C CYS A 301 14.31 17.35 -5.91
N VAL A 302 14.52 17.10 -7.19
CA VAL A 302 14.06 15.90 -7.88
C VAL A 302 15.23 14.96 -8.17
N THR A 303 14.97 13.66 -8.30
CA THR A 303 16.00 12.75 -8.82
C THR A 303 16.30 13.05 -10.28
N GLU A 304 17.49 12.67 -10.76
CA GLU A 304 17.85 12.82 -12.17
C GLU A 304 16.84 12.11 -13.09
N GLY A 305 16.42 10.89 -12.73
CA GLY A 305 15.40 10.15 -13.45
C GLY A 305 14.05 10.88 -13.50
N THR A 306 13.59 11.45 -12.38
CA THR A 306 12.38 12.27 -12.34
C THR A 306 12.52 13.50 -13.25
N ALA A 307 13.63 14.25 -13.16
CA ALA A 307 13.84 15.44 -13.97
C ALA A 307 13.84 15.12 -15.47
N ALA A 308 14.54 14.05 -15.86
CA ALA A 308 14.59 13.59 -17.24
C ALA A 308 13.21 13.15 -17.76
N ALA A 309 12.48 12.36 -16.97
CA ALA A 309 11.15 11.88 -17.34
C ALA A 309 10.16 13.04 -17.52
N VAL A 310 10.11 13.97 -16.57
CA VAL A 310 9.24 15.16 -16.64
C VAL A 310 9.60 16.04 -17.85
N THR A 311 10.89 16.26 -18.10
CA THR A 311 11.36 17.07 -19.25
C THR A 311 11.03 16.41 -20.59
N SER A 312 11.13 15.08 -20.68
CA SER A 312 10.87 14.33 -21.91
C SER A 312 9.43 14.40 -22.41
N ILE A 313 8.47 14.68 -21.52
CA ILE A 313 7.05 14.83 -21.88
C ILE A 313 6.81 16.18 -22.57
N ALA A 314 7.60 17.20 -22.21
CA ALA A 314 7.44 18.57 -22.69
C ALA A 314 6.00 19.12 -22.51
N ALA A 315 5.34 18.77 -21.41
CA ALA A 315 4.02 19.30 -21.08
C ALA A 315 4.09 20.82 -20.82
N PRO A 316 3.09 21.60 -21.26
CA PRO A 316 3.08 23.04 -21.04
C PRO A 316 2.86 23.40 -19.56
N ALA A 317 2.17 22.55 -18.80
CA ALA A 317 1.93 22.75 -17.38
C ALA A 317 2.63 21.69 -16.52
N ARG A 318 3.22 22.12 -15.41
CA ARG A 318 3.67 21.28 -14.30
C ARG A 318 2.82 21.61 -13.08
N VAL A 319 1.97 20.66 -12.68
CA VAL A 319 1.10 20.80 -11.52
C VAL A 319 1.81 20.26 -10.29
N VAL A 320 2.03 21.11 -9.29
CA VAL A 320 2.75 20.78 -8.06
C VAL A 320 1.75 20.66 -6.91
N MET A 321 1.73 19.51 -6.27
CA MET A 321 0.83 19.21 -5.16
C MET A 321 1.50 19.51 -3.81
N GLY A 322 0.95 20.49 -3.09
CA GLY A 322 1.44 20.92 -1.79
C GLY A 322 2.27 22.21 -1.82
N GLY A 323 2.40 22.82 -0.64
CA GLY A 323 3.13 24.08 -0.45
C GLY A 323 4.64 23.95 -0.61
N GLU A 324 5.36 25.06 -0.51
CA GLU A 324 6.83 25.10 -0.64
C GLU A 324 7.56 24.25 0.42
N GLY A 325 6.97 24.10 1.61
CA GLY A 325 7.51 23.21 2.64
C GLY A 325 7.39 21.72 2.31
N THR A 326 6.51 21.35 1.39
CA THR A 326 6.33 19.96 0.91
C THR A 326 7.12 19.72 -0.37
N ILE A 327 7.08 20.68 -1.32
CA ILE A 327 7.85 20.70 -2.56
C ILE A 327 8.32 22.14 -2.80
N SER A 328 9.60 22.41 -2.57
CA SER A 328 10.19 23.73 -2.75
C SER A 328 10.14 24.17 -4.22
N ASP A 329 10.36 25.46 -4.45
CA ASP A 329 10.47 25.98 -5.81
C ASP A 329 11.67 25.37 -6.56
N ALA A 330 12.75 25.01 -5.86
CA ALA A 330 13.87 24.32 -6.49
C ALA A 330 13.42 22.95 -7.05
N ALA A 331 12.70 22.16 -6.25
CA ALA A 331 12.11 20.89 -6.70
C ALA A 331 11.08 21.09 -7.83
N ALA A 332 10.18 22.06 -7.68
CA ALA A 332 9.19 22.40 -8.71
C ALA A 332 9.82 22.80 -10.05
N ASN A 333 10.98 23.46 -10.01
CA ASN A 333 11.80 23.80 -11.18
C ASN A 333 12.71 22.66 -11.67
N LEU A 334 12.52 21.44 -11.16
CA LEU A 334 13.32 20.25 -11.50
C LEU A 334 14.82 20.38 -11.18
N THR A 335 15.16 21.11 -10.12
CA THR A 335 16.54 21.11 -9.62
C THR A 335 16.90 19.69 -9.21
N VAL A 336 17.90 19.13 -9.90
CA VAL A 336 18.36 17.75 -9.64
C VAL A 336 19.08 17.71 -8.30
N CYS A 337 18.76 16.69 -7.50
CA CYS A 337 19.43 16.46 -6.23
C CYS A 337 20.94 16.31 -6.45
N ALA A 338 21.73 16.94 -5.58
CA ALA A 338 23.16 16.67 -5.56
C ALA A 338 23.38 15.15 -5.43
N PRO A 339 24.30 14.56 -6.20
CA PRO A 339 24.63 13.16 -6.02
C PRO A 339 25.02 12.95 -4.56
N PRO A 340 24.65 11.82 -3.94
CA PRO A 340 25.06 11.54 -2.58
C PRO A 340 26.58 11.70 -2.53
N THR A 341 27.07 12.55 -1.62
CA THR A 341 28.51 12.63 -1.36
C THR A 341 28.97 11.19 -1.15
N PRO A 342 29.98 10.69 -1.89
CA PRO A 342 30.46 9.35 -1.69
C PRO A 342 30.71 9.20 -0.20
N ALA A 343 30.06 8.21 0.43
CA ALA A 343 30.42 7.87 1.80
C ALA A 343 31.94 7.78 1.81
N PRO A 344 32.64 8.45 2.75
CA PRO A 344 34.09 8.37 2.79
C PRO A 344 34.41 6.89 2.71
N THR A 345 35.16 6.48 1.67
CA THR A 345 35.70 5.12 1.60
C THR A 345 36.22 4.86 2.99
N PRO A 346 35.72 3.83 3.71
CA PRO A 346 36.21 3.57 5.05
C PRO A 346 37.71 3.56 4.90
N THR A 347 38.40 4.54 5.50
CA THR A 347 39.86 4.55 5.55
C THR A 347 40.18 3.11 5.94
N PRO A 348 41.00 2.36 5.17
CA PRO A 348 41.35 1.01 5.57
C PRO A 348 41.80 1.15 7.01
N THR A 349 40.95 0.68 7.95
CA THR A 349 41.32 0.67 9.34
C THR A 349 42.52 -0.22 9.30
N VAL A 350 43.71 0.37 9.45
CA VAL A 350 44.94 -0.38 9.61
C VAL A 350 44.57 -1.39 10.66
N THR A 351 44.49 -2.67 10.29
CA THR A 351 44.19 -3.72 11.26
C THR A 351 45.19 -3.46 12.36
N PRO A 352 44.76 -3.07 13.58
CA PRO A 352 45.72 -2.85 14.64
C PRO A 352 46.47 -4.17 14.74
N THR A 353 47.81 -4.11 14.63
CA THR A 353 48.67 -5.23 15.00
C THR A 353 48.07 -5.84 16.26
N PRO A 354 47.74 -7.15 16.28
CA PRO A 354 47.01 -7.72 17.40
C PRO A 354 47.78 -7.42 18.68
N THR A 355 47.23 -6.52 19.50
CA THR A 355 47.59 -6.45 20.91
C THR A 355 47.25 -7.83 21.47
N PRO A 356 48.17 -8.52 22.16
CA PRO A 356 47.89 -9.83 22.72
C PRO A 356 46.63 -9.75 23.57
N THR A 357 45.57 -10.39 23.08
CA THR A 357 44.32 -10.56 23.81
C THR A 357 44.66 -11.39 25.05
N ALA A 358 44.40 -10.84 26.23
CA ALA A 358 44.43 -11.62 27.45
C ALA A 358 43.46 -12.79 27.28
N THR A 359 43.98 -14.01 27.44
CA THR A 359 43.23 -15.25 27.43
C THR A 359 41.98 -15.09 28.31
N PRO A 360 40.77 -15.40 27.82
CA PRO A 360 39.60 -15.44 28.68
C PRO A 360 39.86 -16.49 29.77
N THR A 361 39.74 -16.07 31.03
CA THR A 361 39.77 -16.99 32.17
C THR A 361 38.75 -18.11 31.93
N PRO A 362 39.14 -19.39 31.98
CA PRO A 362 38.22 -20.49 31.73
C PRO A 362 37.05 -20.43 32.72
N ALA A 363 35.84 -20.61 32.21
CA ALA A 363 34.63 -20.70 33.02
C ALA A 363 34.78 -21.85 34.05
N PRO A 364 34.24 -21.69 35.28
CA PRO A 364 34.40 -22.69 36.32
C PRO A 364 33.76 -24.02 35.88
N THR A 365 34.55 -25.09 36.01
CA THR A 365 34.21 -26.47 35.60
C THR A 365 33.09 -27.08 36.46
N VAL A 366 32.77 -26.46 37.61
CA VAL A 366 31.72 -26.89 38.54
C VAL A 366 30.98 -25.64 39.01
N VAL A 367 29.65 -25.68 39.00
CA VAL A 367 28.81 -24.61 39.54
C VAL A 367 27.83 -25.19 40.55
N ALA A 368 27.42 -24.37 41.53
CA ALA A 368 26.36 -24.76 42.45
C ALA A 368 24.99 -24.75 41.75
N PRO A 369 24.02 -25.58 42.18
CA PRO A 369 22.63 -25.45 41.77
C PRO A 369 22.10 -24.03 42.02
N THR A 370 21.13 -23.62 41.21
CA THR A 370 20.40 -22.36 41.42
C THR A 370 19.60 -22.42 42.72
N THR A 371 19.10 -21.26 43.16
CA THR A 371 18.31 -21.11 44.40
C THR A 371 17.06 -22.00 44.44
N ASP A 372 16.57 -22.42 43.26
CA ASP A 372 15.42 -23.31 43.13
C ASP A 372 15.80 -24.81 43.14
N GLY A 373 17.07 -25.12 43.45
CA GLY A 373 17.59 -26.49 43.56
C GLY A 373 17.81 -27.18 42.22
N MET A 374 17.91 -26.43 41.12
CA MET A 374 18.13 -26.96 39.77
C MET A 374 19.49 -26.58 39.22
N CYS A 375 20.08 -27.45 38.39
CA CYS A 375 21.26 -27.07 37.65
C CYS A 375 20.91 -26.08 36.52
N PRO A 376 21.73 -25.05 36.27
CA PRO A 376 21.49 -24.11 35.18
C PRO A 376 21.67 -24.78 33.81
N ASP A 377 21.06 -24.22 32.76
CA ASP A 377 21.13 -24.78 31.39
C ASP A 377 22.56 -24.90 30.85
N SER A 378 23.49 -24.08 31.36
CA SER A 378 24.91 -24.16 31.02
C SER A 378 25.64 -25.36 31.64
N HIS A 379 25.09 -25.96 32.70
CA HIS A 379 25.69 -27.06 33.47
C HIS A 379 24.66 -28.16 33.79
N PRO A 380 24.10 -28.83 32.77
CA PRO A 380 22.94 -29.70 32.94
C PRO A 380 23.25 -31.05 33.59
N ILE A 381 24.48 -31.34 34.02
CA ILE A 381 24.80 -32.62 34.67
C ILE A 381 24.66 -32.48 36.18
N LYS A 382 23.74 -33.26 36.78
CA LYS A 382 23.45 -33.23 38.22
C LYS A 382 24.37 -34.15 39.00
N GLY A 383 25.29 -33.62 39.79
CA GLY A 383 26.10 -34.36 40.76
C GLY A 383 25.44 -34.37 42.14
N ASN A 384 25.30 -35.55 42.73
CA ASN A 384 24.77 -35.76 44.08
C ASN A 384 25.83 -36.44 44.95
N ILE A 385 26.09 -35.89 46.14
CA ILE A 385 27.08 -36.42 47.10
C ILE A 385 26.32 -37.06 48.26
N ASN A 386 26.56 -38.35 48.49
CA ASN A 386 26.12 -38.98 49.73
C ASN A 386 27.29 -39.02 50.71
N GLU A 387 27.39 -38.01 51.57
CA GLU A 387 28.51 -37.88 52.52
C GLU A 387 28.62 -39.07 53.48
N SER A 388 27.48 -39.66 53.89
CA SER A 388 27.47 -40.81 54.80
C SER A 388 28.00 -42.12 54.17
N ARG A 389 27.96 -42.24 52.84
CA ARG A 389 28.48 -43.41 52.09
C ARG A 389 29.74 -43.10 51.29
N GLY A 390 30.20 -41.85 51.29
CA GLY A 390 31.36 -41.40 50.52
C GLY A 390 31.20 -41.56 49.00
N THR A 391 29.95 -41.65 48.50
CA THR A 391 29.70 -41.88 47.07
C THR A 391 29.29 -40.60 46.38
N LYS A 392 29.97 -40.28 45.28
CA LYS A 392 29.63 -39.19 44.35
C LYS A 392 29.06 -39.77 43.07
N ILE A 393 27.80 -39.47 42.75
CA ILE A 393 27.12 -40.00 41.56
C ILE A 393 26.61 -38.84 40.71
N TYR A 394 26.86 -38.87 39.41
CA TYR A 394 26.30 -37.91 38.47
C TYR A 394 25.15 -38.52 37.66
N HIS A 395 24.23 -37.67 37.23
CA HIS A 395 23.12 -38.05 36.35
C HIS A 395 23.07 -37.09 35.15
N VAL A 396 22.92 -37.67 33.96
CA VAL A 396 22.76 -36.93 32.70
C VAL A 396 21.28 -36.75 32.35
N PRO A 397 20.90 -35.66 31.66
CA PRO A 397 19.54 -35.46 31.18
C PRO A 397 19.02 -36.69 30.41
N GLY A 398 17.80 -37.12 30.74
CA GLY A 398 17.16 -38.30 30.12
C GLY A 398 17.50 -39.65 30.78
N SER A 399 18.43 -39.71 31.75
CA SER A 399 18.63 -40.92 32.54
C SER A 399 17.49 -41.15 33.54
N ASN A 400 17.20 -42.42 33.87
CA ASN A 400 16.02 -42.82 34.67
C ASN A 400 15.87 -42.08 36.01
N SER A 401 16.97 -41.68 36.64
CA SER A 401 16.96 -41.01 37.94
C SER A 401 17.17 -39.50 37.86
N TYR A 402 17.43 -38.94 36.67
CA TYR A 402 17.81 -37.52 36.51
C TYR A 402 16.79 -36.53 37.07
N SER A 403 15.49 -36.81 36.89
CA SER A 403 14.41 -35.96 37.40
C SER A 403 14.23 -36.05 38.91
N GLN A 404 14.69 -37.14 39.53
CA GLN A 404 14.60 -37.38 40.98
C GLN A 404 15.87 -36.97 41.73
N THR A 405 16.98 -36.81 41.01
CA THR A 405 18.24 -36.34 41.59
C THR A 405 18.14 -34.87 41.99
N ILE A 406 18.41 -34.61 43.27
CA ILE A 406 18.67 -33.27 43.81
C ILE A 406 20.18 -33.02 43.65
N PRO A 407 20.59 -32.07 42.81
CA PRO A 407 22.01 -31.78 42.61
C PRO A 407 22.57 -30.99 43.79
N GLU A 408 23.83 -31.25 44.11
CA GLU A 408 24.66 -30.47 45.02
C GLU A 408 25.78 -29.76 44.25
N GLU A 409 26.21 -30.34 43.12
CA GLU A 409 27.13 -29.75 42.15
C GLU A 409 26.60 -29.98 40.73
N CYS A 410 26.86 -29.03 39.84
CA CYS A 410 26.41 -29.04 38.45
C CYS A 410 27.60 -28.92 37.49
N PHE A 411 27.62 -29.74 36.44
CA PHE A 411 28.72 -29.81 35.47
C PHE A 411 28.25 -29.56 34.05
N SER A 412 29.11 -29.00 33.20
CA SER A 412 28.78 -28.78 31.78
C SER A 412 28.82 -30.08 30.97
N SER A 413 29.55 -31.10 31.46
CA SER A 413 29.61 -32.42 30.84
C SER A 413 29.87 -33.56 31.83
N ALA A 414 29.55 -34.79 31.43
CA ALA A 414 29.81 -35.99 32.23
C ALA A 414 31.32 -36.20 32.48
N ALA A 415 32.17 -35.89 31.50
CA ALA A 415 33.62 -35.98 31.62
C ALA A 415 34.17 -35.04 32.71
N GLU A 416 33.55 -33.86 32.89
CA GLU A 416 33.90 -32.95 33.97
C GLU A 416 33.47 -33.45 35.34
N ALA A 417 32.27 -34.03 35.44
CA ALA A 417 31.81 -34.69 36.65
C ALA A 417 32.75 -35.85 37.05
N GLU A 418 33.19 -36.66 36.07
CA GLU A 418 34.15 -37.75 36.27
C GLU A 418 35.52 -37.25 36.73
N LYS A 419 36.01 -36.16 36.13
CA LYS A 419 37.25 -35.49 36.57
C LYS A 419 37.13 -34.95 38.00
N ALA A 420 35.94 -34.53 38.42
CA ALA A 420 35.64 -34.11 39.79
C ALA A 420 35.41 -35.29 40.77
N GLY A 421 35.57 -36.53 40.30
CA GLY A 421 35.49 -37.74 41.12
C GLY A 421 34.08 -38.32 41.25
N TYR A 422 33.12 -37.86 40.45
CA TYR A 422 31.82 -38.50 40.35
C TYR A 422 31.89 -39.70 39.42
N ARG A 423 31.00 -40.66 39.63
CA ARG A 423 30.84 -41.80 38.71
C ARG A 423 29.40 -41.89 38.23
N ALA A 424 29.20 -42.54 37.09
CA ALA A 424 27.86 -42.87 36.63
C ALA A 424 27.16 -43.84 37.62
N PRO A 425 25.81 -43.85 37.68
CA PRO A 425 25.08 -44.83 38.48
C PRO A 425 25.42 -46.24 38.01
N LEU A 426 25.51 -47.20 38.95
CA LEU A 426 25.57 -48.61 38.56
C LEU A 426 24.19 -49.04 38.06
N ASN A 427 24.15 -49.76 36.96
CA ASN A 427 22.92 -50.34 36.41
C ASN A 427 22.28 -51.34 37.38
#